data_AF-A0A3D5KR71-F1
#
_entry.id   AF-A0A3D5KR71-F1
#
_cell.length_a   1.000
_cell.length_b   1.000
_cell.length_c   1.000
_cell.angle_alpha   90.00
_cell.angle_beta   90.00
_cell.angle_gamma   90.00
#
_symmetry.space_group_name_H-M   'P 1'
#
loop_
_entity.id
_entity.type
_entity.pdbx_description
1 polymer ?
#
loop_
_entity_poly.entity_id
_entity_poly.type
_entity_poly.pdbx_seq_one_letter_code
_entity_poly.pdbx_strand_id
1 'polypeptide(L)'
;MAKMTASTHIIKGSLWLYLDNQQIMSNTDAVEVELEEGKDYIIHWFVKGGAGTQYSLTISSPKEAQFHLNKMLQASGKDVGSLQFGA
;
A
#
# COMPACT_ATOMS: atom_id res chain seq x y z
N MET A 1 -1.06 -22.41 2.95
CA MET A 1 -0.95 -21.21 2.09
C MET A 1 -1.33 -20.01 2.93
N ALA A 2 -0.52 -18.95 2.89
CA ALA A 2 -0.84 -17.70 3.57
C ALA A 2 -1.65 -16.79 2.63
N LYS A 3 -2.37 -15.82 3.20
CA LYS A 3 -3.18 -14.87 2.42
C LYS A 3 -2.77 -13.45 2.78
N MET A 4 -2.46 -12.66 1.76
CA MET A 4 -2.27 -11.23 1.91
C MET A 4 -3.58 -10.51 1.64
N THR A 5 -3.95 -9.60 2.53
CA THR A 5 -5.07 -8.69 2.32
C THR A 5 -4.55 -7.27 2.37
N ALA A 6 -4.77 -6.53 1.28
CA ALA A 6 -4.31 -5.16 1.12
C ALA A 6 -5.49 -4.24 0.75
N SER A 7 -5.46 -3.00 1.23
CA SER A 7 -6.41 -1.97 0.80
C SER A 7 -5.73 -0.63 0.64
N THR A 8 -6.20 0.15 -0.33
CA THR A 8 -5.68 1.48 -0.63
C THR A 8 -6.80 2.49 -0.70
N HIS A 9 -6.48 3.72 -0.38
CA HIS A 9 -7.38 4.85 -0.53
C HIS A 9 -6.64 6.05 -1.09
N ILE A 10 -7.20 6.69 -2.10
CA ILE A 10 -6.69 7.95 -2.66
C ILE A 10 -7.87 8.78 -3.17
N ILE A 11 -7.92 10.06 -2.77
CA ILE A 11 -9.04 10.95 -3.12
C ILE A 11 -8.77 11.65 -4.47
N LYS A 12 -7.56 12.17 -4.66
CA LYS A 12 -7.17 12.92 -5.87
C LYS A 12 -5.84 12.42 -6.39
N GLY A 13 -5.86 11.62 -7.45
CA GLY A 13 -4.65 11.08 -8.07
C GLY A 13 -4.82 9.62 -8.44
N SER A 14 -3.69 8.94 -8.58
CA SER A 14 -3.62 7.51 -8.85
C SER A 14 -2.63 6.85 -7.91
N LEU A 15 -2.97 5.64 -7.49
CA LEU A 15 -2.12 4.80 -6.66
C LEU A 15 -2.02 3.44 -7.35
N TRP A 16 -0.84 2.84 -7.39
CA TRP A 16 -0.66 1.48 -7.88
C TRP A 16 0.10 0.68 -6.82
N LEU A 17 -0.41 -0.51 -6.52
CA LEU A 17 0.22 -1.44 -5.57
C LEU A 17 0.75 -2.64 -6.34
N TYR A 18 1.96 -3.03 -5.99
CA TYR A 18 2.67 -4.14 -6.61
C TYR A 18 3.17 -5.13 -5.56
N LEU A 19 3.21 -6.39 -5.96
CA LEU A 19 3.84 -7.50 -5.26
C LEU A 19 4.86 -8.14 -6.22
N ASP A 20 6.14 -8.15 -5.86
CA ASP A 20 7.23 -8.70 -6.69
C ASP A 20 7.24 -8.16 -8.15
N ASN A 21 6.95 -6.87 -8.32
CA ASN A 21 6.84 -6.16 -9.61
C ASN A 21 5.60 -6.49 -10.44
N GLN A 22 4.67 -7.30 -9.93
CA GLN A 22 3.36 -7.49 -10.53
C GLN A 22 2.35 -6.54 -9.90
N GLN A 23 1.67 -5.73 -10.72
CA GLN A 23 0.60 -4.87 -10.23
C GLN A 23 -0.58 -5.73 -9.76
N ILE A 24 -0.98 -5.55 -8.50
CA ILE A 24 -2.09 -6.30 -7.89
C ILE A 24 -3.33 -5.42 -7.68
N MET A 25 -3.18 -4.09 -7.63
CA MET A 25 -4.29 -3.18 -7.37
C MET A 25 -3.98 -1.77 -7.89
N SER A 26 -5.04 -1.00 -8.17
CA SER A 26 -4.94 0.43 -8.50
C SER A 26 -6.04 1.27 -7.85
N ASN A 27 -5.69 2.49 -7.45
CA ASN A 27 -6.54 3.53 -6.86
C ASN A 27 -7.13 3.14 -5.50
N THR A 28 -8.43 3.39 -5.28
CA THR A 28 -9.14 3.05 -4.05
C THR A 28 -9.82 1.71 -4.23
N ASP A 29 -9.29 0.67 -3.61
CA ASP A 29 -9.81 -0.69 -3.70
C ASP A 29 -9.27 -1.58 -2.55
N ALA A 30 -9.70 -2.84 -2.51
CA ALA A 30 -9.12 -3.89 -1.69
C ALA A 30 -8.80 -5.12 -2.55
N VAL A 31 -7.68 -5.76 -2.27
CA VAL A 31 -7.23 -6.97 -2.97
C VAL A 31 -6.81 -8.05 -1.99
N GLU A 32 -7.08 -9.29 -2.38
CA GLU A 32 -6.62 -10.49 -1.70
C GLU A 32 -5.71 -11.29 -2.63
N VAL A 33 -4.55 -11.69 -2.14
CA VAL A 33 -3.54 -12.44 -2.90
C VAL A 33 -3.11 -13.66 -2.10
N GLU A 34 -3.09 -14.82 -2.74
CA GLU A 34 -2.54 -16.04 -2.16
C GLU A 34 -1.01 -15.99 -2.18
N LEU A 35 -0.39 -16.36 -1.05
CA LEU A 35 1.06 -16.38 -0.88
C LEU A 35 1.55 -17.81 -0.61
N GLU A 36 2.69 -18.14 -1.21
CA GLU A 36 3.43 -19.35 -0.93
C GLU A 36 4.10 -19.25 0.45
N GLU A 37 4.06 -20.34 1.21
CA GLU A 37 4.68 -20.37 2.54
C GLU A 37 6.21 -20.39 2.46
N GLY A 38 6.87 -19.66 3.35
CA GLY A 38 8.33 -19.62 3.44
C GLY A 38 9.02 -18.80 2.35
N LYS A 39 8.27 -18.03 1.57
CA LYS A 39 8.80 -17.11 0.55
C LYS A 39 8.68 -15.67 1.04
N ASP A 40 9.75 -14.91 0.81
CA ASP A 40 9.75 -13.45 1.02
C ASP A 40 9.16 -12.75 -0.19
N TYR A 41 8.35 -11.72 0.08
CA TYR A 41 7.69 -10.91 -0.93
C TYR A 41 8.01 -9.44 -0.71
N ILE A 42 8.11 -8.69 -1.82
CA ILE A 42 8.36 -7.25 -1.78
C ILE A 42 7.10 -6.51 -2.21
N ILE A 43 6.55 -5.72 -1.30
CA ILE A 43 5.49 -4.76 -1.59
C ILE A 43 6.12 -3.42 -1.94
N HIS A 44 5.72 -2.86 -3.08
CA HIS A 44 6.02 -1.47 -3.42
C HIS A 44 4.78 -0.80 -4.02
N TRP A 45 4.72 0.50 -3.87
CA TRP A 45 3.60 1.29 -4.35
C TRP A 45 4.12 2.56 -5.01
N PHE A 46 3.34 3.05 -5.98
CA PHE A 46 3.58 4.32 -6.64
C PHE A 46 2.35 5.19 -6.49
N VAL A 47 2.58 6.48 -6.25
CA VAL A 47 1.51 7.48 -6.14
C VAL A 47 1.78 8.59 -7.13
N LYS A 48 0.74 8.98 -7.86
CA LYS A 48 0.74 10.15 -8.74
C LYS A 48 -0.39 11.08 -8.32
N GLY A 49 -0.06 12.31 -7.95
CA GLY A 49 -1.02 13.30 -7.51
C GLY A 49 -0.41 14.70 -7.45
N GLY A 50 -1.24 15.69 -7.16
CA GLY A 50 -0.79 17.05 -6.90
C GLY A 50 -0.41 17.25 -5.43
N ALA A 51 0.11 18.43 -5.11
CA ALA A 51 0.29 18.83 -3.71
C ALA A 51 -1.04 18.73 -2.95
N GLY A 52 -1.01 18.16 -1.75
CA GLY A 52 -2.20 17.92 -0.93
C GLY A 52 -2.94 16.62 -1.25
N THR A 53 -2.50 15.83 -2.23
CA THR A 53 -3.02 14.47 -2.42
C THR A 53 -2.74 13.63 -1.19
N GLN A 54 -3.81 13.20 -0.52
CA GLN A 54 -3.76 12.24 0.58
C GLN A 54 -3.99 10.82 0.06
N TYR A 55 -3.24 9.87 0.62
CA TYR A 55 -3.41 8.46 0.34
C TYR A 55 -3.13 7.61 1.59
N SER A 56 -3.72 6.43 1.62
CA SER A 56 -3.40 5.40 2.61
C SER A 56 -3.23 4.04 1.96
N LEU A 57 -2.43 3.20 2.61
CA LEU A 57 -2.21 1.80 2.27
C LEU A 57 -2.26 1.00 3.57
N THR A 58 -3.01 -0.09 3.57
CA THR A 58 -3.09 -1.00 4.72
C THR A 58 -2.82 -2.41 4.24
N ILE A 59 -1.93 -3.11 4.93
CA ILE A 59 -1.80 -4.57 4.85
C ILE A 59 -2.37 -5.12 6.15
N SER A 60 -3.47 -5.87 6.07
CA SER A 60 -4.17 -6.40 7.25
C SER A 60 -3.92 -7.89 7.48
N SER A 61 -3.28 -8.57 6.53
CA SER A 61 -2.84 -9.96 6.62
C SER A 61 -1.65 -10.17 5.67
N PRO A 62 -0.69 -11.05 5.98
CA PRO A 62 -0.58 -11.83 7.23
C PRO A 62 -0.14 -10.98 8.43
N LYS A 63 -0.26 -11.51 9.66
CA LYS A 63 -0.07 -10.73 10.90
C LYS A 63 1.32 -10.08 10.98
N GLU A 64 2.33 -10.86 10.64
CA GLU A 64 3.75 -10.47 10.62
C GLU A 64 4.06 -9.34 9.63
N ALA A 65 3.21 -9.12 8.64
CA ALA A 65 3.36 -8.08 7.62
C ALA A 65 2.35 -6.94 7.79
N GLN A 66 1.57 -6.92 8.88
CA GLN A 66 0.55 -5.90 9.09
C GLN A 66 1.17 -4.51 9.22
N PHE A 67 0.67 -3.56 8.43
CA PHE A 67 0.99 -2.16 8.61
C PHE A 67 -0.12 -1.26 8.10
N HIS A 68 -0.11 -0.03 8.59
CA HIS A 68 -0.94 1.06 8.12
C HIS A 68 -0.07 2.27 7.79
N LEU A 69 -0.23 2.77 6.56
CA LEU A 69 0.43 3.95 6.03
C LEU A 69 -0.62 5.03 5.77
N ASN A 70 -0.38 6.25 6.25
CA ASN A 70 -1.18 7.42 5.92
C ASN A 70 -0.27 8.59 5.58
N LYS A 71 -0.35 9.06 4.33
CA LYS A 71 0.60 10.03 3.79
C LYS A 71 -0.10 11.10 2.94
N MET A 72 0.60 12.20 2.77
CA MET A 72 0.22 13.32 1.91
C MET A 72 1.41 13.75 1.05
N LEU A 73 1.16 13.98 -0.24
CA LEU A 73 2.13 14.56 -1.16
C LEU A 73 2.30 16.05 -0.87
N GLN A 74 3.52 16.50 -0.58
CA GLN A 74 3.83 17.92 -0.47
C GLN A 74 4.14 18.54 -1.84
N ALA A 75 4.09 19.87 -1.92
CA ALA A 75 4.49 20.61 -3.12
C ALA A 75 5.96 20.37 -3.53
N SER A 76 6.81 19.99 -2.58
CA SER A 76 8.20 19.58 -2.81
C SER A 76 8.34 18.21 -3.49
N GLY A 77 7.25 17.46 -3.65
CA GLY A 77 7.25 16.07 -4.12
C GLY A 77 7.63 15.06 -3.03
N LYS A 78 7.85 15.48 -1.78
CA LYS A 78 8.08 14.59 -0.64
C LYS A 78 6.77 14.13 0.00
N ASP A 79 6.79 12.92 0.55
CA ASP A 79 5.68 12.36 1.32
C ASP A 79 5.83 12.71 2.81
N VAL A 80 4.74 13.15 3.44
CA VAL A 80 4.67 13.38 4.90
C VAL A 80 3.50 12.63 5.52
N GLY A 81 3.65 12.19 6.77
CA GLY A 81 2.63 11.45 7.51
C GLY A 81 3.20 10.23 8.25
N SER A 82 2.35 9.32 8.67
CA SER A 82 2.70 8.19 9.55
C SER A 82 2.86 6.87 8.79
N LEU A 83 3.68 6.00 9.38
CA LEU A 83 3.75 4.57 9.09
C LEU A 83 3.71 3.86 10.44
N GLN A 84 2.82 2.89 10.58
CA GLN A 84 2.63 2.13 11.80
C GLN A 84 2.62 0.64 11.44
N PHE A 85 3.44 -0.15 12.12
CA PHE A 85 3.41 -1.60 12.01
C PHE A 85 2.45 -2.18 13.05
N GLY A 86 1.77 -3.26 12.69
CA GLY A 86 0.99 -4.06 13.64
C GLY A 86 1.89 -4.62 14.74
N ALA A 87 1.33 -4.78 15.94
CA ALA A 87 1.99 -5.37 17.10
C ALA A 87 1.79 -6.90 17.17
#